data_AF-A0A531LGJ8-F1
#
_entry.id   AF-A0A531LGJ8-F1
#
_cell.length_a   1.000
_cell.length_b   1.000
_cell.length_c   1.000
_cell.angle_alpha   90.00
_cell.angle_beta   90.00
_cell.angle_gamma   90.00
#
_symmetry.space_group_name_H-M   'P 1'
#
loop_
_entity.id
_entity.type
_entity.pdbx_description
1 polymer ?
#
loop_
_entity_poly.entity_id
_entity_poly.type
_entity_poly.pdbx_seq_one_letter_code
_entity_poly.pdbx_strand_id
1 'polypeptide(L)'
;PLVPQGVQGYSVKSEKGQLVDVAQGKAWPEPGKPPELNNLKCRFEPAVQMIPAGSLEVINSDPILHNTHGYYGKRTAFNLALPNKGQRIPVELKRAGTVRIDCDAHGWMEGWVYVVDNPYYAVTGADGKFSITDVPPGNYKLVAIHPFTGPIEQPVTVEENKATSLTIELKK
;
A
#
# COMPACT_ATOMS: atom_id res chain seq x y z
N PRO A 1 -26.21 -12.98 15.28
CA PRO A 1 -25.38 -12.05 14.49
C PRO A 1 -24.13 -12.79 13.99
N LEU A 2 -24.02 -13.00 12.67
CA LEU A 2 -22.81 -13.57 12.08
C LEU A 2 -21.66 -12.59 12.35
N VAL A 3 -20.66 -13.04 13.10
CA VAL A 3 -19.43 -12.26 13.29
C VAL A 3 -18.73 -12.26 11.93
N PRO A 4 -18.47 -11.11 11.30
CA PRO A 4 -17.79 -11.10 10.02
C PRO A 4 -16.42 -11.76 10.18
N GLN A 5 -16.18 -12.81 9.39
CA GLN A 5 -14.92 -13.54 9.37
C GLN A 5 -13.82 -12.63 8.79
N GLY A 6 -12.65 -12.60 9.43
CA GLY A 6 -11.56 -11.72 9.00
C GLY A 6 -10.45 -11.56 10.02
N VAL A 7 -9.45 -10.78 9.63
CA VAL A 7 -8.31 -10.39 10.47
C VAL A 7 -8.49 -8.94 10.87
N GLN A 8 -8.51 -8.67 12.16
CA GLN A 8 -8.54 -7.31 12.71
C GLN A 8 -7.39 -7.15 13.70
N GLY A 9 -6.90 -5.92 13.86
CA GLY A 9 -5.79 -5.71 14.76
C GLY A 9 -5.50 -4.27 15.07
N TYR A 10 -4.56 -4.12 15.99
CA TYR A 10 -3.98 -2.85 16.38
C TYR A 10 -2.48 -2.88 16.10
N SER A 11 -2.01 -1.84 15.45
CA SER A 11 -0.61 -1.53 15.27
C SER A 11 -0.24 -0.36 16.19
N VAL A 12 0.94 -0.45 16.82
CA VAL A 12 1.44 0.61 17.71
C VAL A 12 2.01 1.81 16.93
N LYS A 13 2.07 1.75 15.58
CA LYS A 13 2.48 2.85 14.68
C LYS A 13 1.64 2.89 13.39
N SER A 14 1.67 4.01 12.64
CA SER A 14 0.99 4.09 11.33
C SER A 14 1.65 3.14 10.33
N GLU A 15 0.93 2.11 9.91
CA GLU A 15 1.43 0.95 9.19
C GLU A 15 0.51 0.51 8.04
N LYS A 16 0.98 -0.44 7.25
CA LYS A 16 0.18 -1.09 6.21
C LYS A 16 0.36 -2.60 6.31
N GLY A 17 -0.74 -3.33 6.26
CA GLY A 17 -0.75 -4.78 6.38
C GLY A 17 -1.30 -5.44 5.12
N GLN A 18 -0.74 -6.59 4.75
CA GLN A 18 -1.31 -7.47 3.73
C GLN A 18 -1.17 -8.93 4.16
N LEU A 19 -2.14 -9.77 3.83
CA LEU A 19 -1.98 -11.21 3.91
C LEU A 19 -1.19 -11.70 2.69
N VAL A 20 -0.25 -12.60 2.94
CA VAL A 20 0.47 -13.35 1.90
C VAL A 20 0.15 -14.84 2.03
N ASP A 21 0.50 -15.62 1.01
CA ASP A 21 0.17 -17.05 0.88
C ASP A 21 -1.33 -17.35 0.73
N VAL A 22 -2.11 -16.42 0.16
CA VAL A 22 -3.53 -16.61 -0.12
C VAL A 22 -3.72 -17.41 -1.42
N ALA A 23 -4.08 -18.69 -1.31
CA ALA A 23 -4.30 -19.57 -2.46
C ALA A 23 -5.64 -19.35 -3.18
N GLN A 24 -6.70 -19.03 -2.43
CA GLN A 24 -8.05 -18.73 -2.91
C GLN A 24 -8.74 -17.76 -1.95
N GLY A 25 -9.68 -16.96 -2.45
CA GLY A 25 -10.39 -15.96 -1.67
C GLY A 25 -11.37 -15.12 -2.48
N LYS A 26 -11.76 -13.96 -1.96
CA LYS A 26 -12.66 -13.02 -2.60
C LYS A 26 -12.06 -12.50 -3.89
N ALA A 27 -12.92 -12.19 -4.85
CA ALA A 27 -12.51 -11.50 -6.05
C ALA A 27 -11.96 -10.11 -5.69
N TRP A 28 -11.11 -9.56 -6.57
CA TRP A 28 -10.83 -8.14 -6.52
C TRP A 28 -12.15 -7.36 -6.59
N PRO A 29 -12.31 -6.28 -5.82
CA PRO A 29 -13.40 -5.36 -6.05
C PRO A 29 -13.31 -4.84 -7.50
N GLU A 30 -14.46 -4.54 -8.10
CA GLU A 30 -14.51 -3.96 -9.44
C GLU A 30 -13.55 -2.77 -9.55
N PRO A 31 -12.75 -2.66 -10.63
CA PRO A 31 -11.80 -1.57 -10.79
C PRO A 31 -12.51 -0.22 -10.70
N GLY A 32 -12.16 0.56 -9.69
CA GLY A 32 -12.61 1.94 -9.55
C GLY A 32 -11.75 2.90 -10.38
N LYS A 33 -11.77 4.18 -9.98
CA LYS A 33 -10.80 5.17 -10.47
C LYS A 33 -9.37 4.68 -10.16
N PRO A 34 -8.41 4.84 -11.09
CA PRO A 34 -7.01 4.56 -10.78
C PRO A 34 -6.56 5.28 -9.51
N PRO A 35 -5.78 4.63 -8.63
CA PRO A 35 -5.14 5.28 -7.51
C PRO A 35 -4.33 6.49 -7.97
N GLU A 36 -4.23 7.50 -7.12
CA GLU A 36 -3.51 8.73 -7.41
C GLU A 36 -2.27 8.87 -6.53
N LEU A 37 -1.19 9.37 -7.11
CA LEU A 37 0.02 9.80 -6.41
C LEU A 37 0.28 11.26 -6.78
N ASN A 38 0.05 12.16 -5.84
CA ASN A 38 0.06 13.60 -6.09
C ASN A 38 1.30 14.27 -5.50
N ASN A 39 1.99 15.08 -6.29
CA ASN A 39 2.95 16.04 -5.79
C ASN A 39 2.18 17.26 -5.27
N LEU A 40 2.09 17.38 -3.95
CA LEU A 40 1.31 18.41 -3.26
C LEU A 40 2.07 18.93 -2.05
N LYS A 41 2.24 20.25 -1.96
CA LYS A 41 3.01 20.94 -0.91
C LYS A 41 4.43 20.38 -0.78
N CYS A 42 5.06 20.06 -1.91
CA CYS A 42 6.38 19.44 -2.00
C CYS A 42 6.49 18.14 -1.19
N ARG A 43 5.45 17.32 -1.25
CA ARG A 43 5.36 15.96 -0.71
C ARG A 43 4.57 15.07 -1.67
N PHE A 44 4.75 13.76 -1.54
CA PHE A 44 3.87 12.80 -2.18
C PHE A 44 2.63 12.60 -1.32
N GLU A 45 1.46 12.68 -1.93
CA GLU A 45 0.18 12.48 -1.27
C GLU A 45 -0.66 11.43 -2.03
N PRO A 46 -1.03 10.31 -1.39
CA PRO A 46 -0.55 9.89 -0.08
C PRO A 46 0.95 9.53 -0.11
N ALA A 47 1.67 9.80 0.98
CA ALA A 47 3.09 9.44 1.09
C ALA A 47 3.33 7.93 1.04
N VAL A 48 2.34 7.15 1.48
CA VAL A 48 2.37 5.69 1.39
C VAL A 48 1.00 5.22 0.88
N GLN A 49 0.94 4.28 -0.06
CA GLN A 49 -0.29 3.62 -0.56
C GLN A 49 -0.10 2.13 -0.83
N MET A 50 -1.19 1.37 -0.80
CA MET A 50 -1.26 -0.01 -1.29
C MET A 50 -2.25 -0.03 -2.44
N ILE A 51 -1.86 -0.63 -3.57
CA ILE A 51 -2.68 -0.65 -4.78
C ILE A 51 -2.63 -2.06 -5.42
N PRO A 52 -3.68 -2.49 -6.14
CA PRO A 52 -3.54 -3.62 -7.05
C PRO A 52 -2.54 -3.31 -8.17
N ALA A 53 -2.00 -4.34 -8.81
CA ALA A 53 -1.27 -4.17 -10.05
C ALA A 53 -2.18 -3.51 -11.12
N GLY A 54 -1.64 -2.50 -11.82
CA GLY A 54 -2.40 -1.74 -12.81
C GLY A 54 -1.94 -0.28 -12.90
N SER A 55 -2.86 0.57 -13.38
CA SER A 55 -2.60 1.99 -13.60
C SER A 55 -2.51 2.77 -12.29
N LEU A 56 -1.54 3.68 -12.22
CA LEU A 56 -1.38 4.71 -11.18
C LEU A 56 -1.35 6.09 -11.85
N GLU A 57 -2.19 7.00 -11.40
CA GLU A 57 -2.23 8.38 -11.89
C GLU A 57 -1.22 9.24 -11.12
N VAL A 58 -0.15 9.68 -11.78
CA VAL A 58 0.84 10.60 -11.19
C VAL A 58 0.43 12.04 -11.49
N ILE A 59 0.28 12.85 -10.45
CA ILE A 59 -0.29 14.20 -10.53
C ILE A 59 0.73 15.20 -9.98
N ASN A 60 0.79 16.39 -10.56
CA ASN A 60 1.43 17.54 -9.93
C ASN A 60 0.39 18.63 -9.63
N SER A 61 0.16 18.92 -8.36
CA SER A 61 -0.74 20.00 -7.92
C SER A 61 0.00 21.27 -7.49
N ASP A 62 1.33 21.21 -7.40
CA ASP A 62 2.17 22.34 -7.02
C ASP A 62 2.47 23.24 -8.23
N PRO A 63 2.75 24.54 -8.00
CA PRO A 63 3.17 25.47 -9.05
C PRO A 63 4.67 25.38 -9.38
N ILE A 64 5.32 24.27 -9.03
CA ILE A 64 6.75 24.02 -9.28
C ILE A 64 6.94 22.70 -10.00
N LEU A 65 8.07 22.56 -10.70
CA LEU A 65 8.43 21.31 -11.35
C LEU A 65 8.69 20.24 -10.30
N HIS A 66 8.09 19.08 -10.49
CA HIS A 66 8.46 17.87 -9.79
C HIS A 66 8.98 16.81 -10.76
N ASN A 67 9.86 15.97 -10.24
CA ASN A 67 10.17 14.70 -10.83
C ASN A 67 9.51 13.61 -9.98
N THR A 68 8.88 12.60 -10.59
CA THR A 68 8.37 11.45 -9.84
C THR A 68 8.99 10.19 -10.41
N HIS A 69 9.90 9.60 -9.64
CA HIS A 69 10.70 8.46 -10.04
C HIS A 69 10.36 7.25 -9.17
N GLY A 70 9.74 6.24 -9.78
CA GLY A 70 9.41 4.98 -9.11
C GLY A 70 10.48 3.92 -9.32
N TYR A 71 10.81 3.17 -8.27
CA TYR A 71 11.84 2.12 -8.28
C TYR A 71 11.34 0.79 -7.70
N TYR A 72 11.56 -0.30 -8.44
CA TYR A 72 11.57 -1.65 -7.89
C TYR A 72 13.01 -2.01 -7.46
N GLY A 73 13.30 -1.82 -6.17
CA GLY A 73 14.68 -1.94 -5.67
C GLY A 73 15.59 -0.92 -6.35
N LYS A 74 16.57 -1.39 -7.14
CA LYS A 74 17.46 -0.52 -7.93
C LYS A 74 16.96 -0.23 -9.36
N ARG A 75 15.90 -0.90 -9.80
CA ARG A 75 15.39 -0.77 -11.17
C ARG A 75 14.34 0.33 -11.26
N THR A 76 14.51 1.27 -12.17
CA THR A 76 13.47 2.25 -12.52
C THR A 76 12.22 1.52 -13.04
N ALA A 77 11.10 1.78 -12.39
CA ALA A 77 9.76 1.42 -12.84
C ALA A 77 9.24 2.49 -13.83
N PHE A 78 9.38 3.76 -13.45
CA PHE A 78 9.05 4.92 -14.27
C PHE A 78 9.82 6.14 -13.77
N ASN A 79 10.04 7.13 -14.63
CA ASN A 79 10.65 8.41 -14.28
C ASN A 79 9.95 9.51 -15.08
N LEU A 80 9.22 10.39 -14.39
CA LEU A 80 8.37 11.40 -15.01
C LEU A 80 8.78 12.81 -14.58
N ALA A 81 8.94 13.71 -15.54
CA ALA A 81 8.97 15.14 -15.27
C ALA A 81 7.54 15.71 -15.34
N LEU A 82 7.12 16.38 -14.28
CA LEU A 82 5.84 17.08 -14.19
C LEU A 82 6.09 18.59 -13.96
N PRO A 83 6.49 19.36 -14.99
CA PRO A 83 6.76 20.79 -14.87
C PRO A 83 5.52 21.64 -14.55
N ASN A 84 4.32 21.19 -14.94
CA ASN A 84 3.13 22.04 -14.94
C ASN A 84 2.18 21.70 -13.80
N LYS A 85 1.64 22.73 -13.15
CA LYS A 85 0.53 22.58 -12.19
C LYS A 85 -0.69 21.98 -12.88
N GLY A 86 -1.30 20.99 -12.25
CA GLY A 86 -2.45 20.24 -12.76
C GLY A 86 -2.09 19.14 -13.76
N GLN A 87 -0.80 18.90 -14.05
CA GLN A 87 -0.40 17.82 -14.95
C GLN A 87 -0.72 16.46 -14.34
N ARG A 88 -1.20 15.53 -15.17
CA ARG A 88 -1.60 14.17 -14.81
C ARG A 88 -1.04 13.22 -15.85
N ILE A 89 -0.35 12.17 -15.41
CA ILE A 89 0.26 11.17 -16.30
C ILE A 89 -0.02 9.78 -15.72
N PRO A 90 -0.72 8.89 -16.44
CA PRO A 90 -0.83 7.50 -16.03
C PRO A 90 0.52 6.77 -16.17
N VAL A 91 0.85 5.93 -15.20
CA VAL A 91 1.92 4.92 -15.29
C VAL A 91 1.36 3.55 -14.98
N GLU A 92 2.00 2.52 -15.51
CA GLU A 92 1.53 1.14 -15.36
C GLU A 92 2.48 0.33 -14.45
N LEU A 93 1.93 -0.20 -13.35
CA LEU A 93 2.66 -1.01 -12.37
C LEU A 93 2.17 -2.47 -12.41
N LYS A 94 2.76 -3.27 -13.30
CA LYS A 94 2.33 -4.65 -13.56
C LYS A 94 2.86 -5.69 -12.56
N ARG A 95 3.81 -5.30 -11.71
CA ARG A 95 4.55 -6.22 -10.86
C ARG A 95 4.23 -5.95 -9.40
N ALA A 96 3.81 -6.99 -8.68
CA ALA A 96 3.68 -6.93 -7.23
C ALA A 96 5.04 -6.65 -6.56
N GLY A 97 5.00 -5.92 -5.45
CA GLY A 97 6.17 -5.54 -4.67
C GLY A 97 6.21 -4.05 -4.34
N THR A 98 7.28 -3.68 -3.65
CA THR A 98 7.49 -2.32 -3.18
C THR A 98 8.06 -1.43 -4.28
N VAL A 99 7.36 -0.33 -4.56
CA VAL A 99 7.83 0.75 -5.43
C VAL A 99 8.17 1.96 -4.55
N ARG A 100 9.46 2.22 -4.39
CA ARG A 100 9.95 3.43 -3.73
C ARG A 100 9.83 4.60 -4.70
N ILE A 101 9.32 5.73 -4.22
CA ILE A 101 9.08 6.94 -5.01
C ILE A 101 9.99 8.05 -4.50
N ASP A 102 10.78 8.62 -5.39
CA ASP A 102 11.60 9.79 -5.12
C ASP A 102 11.20 10.96 -6.02
N CYS A 103 11.50 12.18 -5.56
CA CYS A 103 11.64 13.33 -6.45
C CYS A 103 13.12 13.64 -6.64
N ASP A 104 13.66 13.38 -7.83
CA ASP A 104 15.07 13.64 -8.13
C ASP A 104 15.40 15.15 -8.07
N ALA A 105 14.40 16.03 -8.20
CA ALA A 105 14.55 17.48 -8.09
C ALA A 105 14.50 17.99 -6.64
N HIS A 106 13.82 17.27 -5.74
CA HIS A 106 13.56 17.68 -4.37
C HIS A 106 13.87 16.50 -3.44
N GLY A 107 15.15 16.32 -3.11
CA GLY A 107 15.65 15.11 -2.44
C GLY A 107 15.06 14.79 -1.05
N TRP A 108 14.19 15.63 -0.51
CA TRP A 108 13.42 15.34 0.71
C TRP A 108 12.08 14.62 0.46
N MET A 109 11.61 14.62 -0.79
CA MET A 109 10.34 13.98 -1.16
C MET A 109 10.57 12.50 -1.37
N GLU A 110 9.99 11.72 -0.47
CA GLU A 110 10.00 10.26 -0.53
C GLU A 110 8.57 9.74 -0.33
N GLY A 111 8.23 8.70 -1.08
CA GLY A 111 6.94 8.03 -1.02
C GLY A 111 7.05 6.53 -1.31
N TRP A 112 6.00 5.79 -1.03
CA TRP A 112 6.01 4.33 -1.10
C TRP A 112 4.68 3.79 -1.64
N VAL A 113 4.74 3.07 -2.75
CA VAL A 113 3.59 2.36 -3.34
C VAL A 113 3.84 0.86 -3.21
N TYR A 114 2.99 0.17 -2.45
CA TYR A 114 3.03 -1.28 -2.34
C TYR A 114 2.02 -1.87 -3.34
N VAL A 115 2.53 -2.49 -4.39
CA VAL A 115 1.70 -3.18 -5.39
C VAL A 115 1.40 -4.57 -4.86
N VAL A 116 0.14 -4.83 -4.53
CA VAL A 116 -0.33 -6.07 -3.91
C VAL A 116 -0.86 -7.04 -4.97
N ASP A 117 -0.70 -8.34 -4.73
CA ASP A 117 -1.10 -9.42 -5.66
C ASP A 117 -2.42 -10.11 -5.27
N ASN A 118 -3.00 -9.74 -4.14
CA ASN A 118 -4.27 -10.27 -3.65
C ASN A 118 -5.09 -9.17 -2.93
N PRO A 119 -6.42 -9.32 -2.83
CA PRO A 119 -7.31 -8.29 -2.28
C PRO A 119 -7.36 -8.25 -0.74
N TYR A 120 -6.44 -8.94 -0.04
CA TYR A 120 -6.41 -9.02 1.41
C TYR A 120 -5.34 -8.12 2.01
N TYR A 121 -5.56 -6.82 1.86
CA TYR A 121 -4.67 -5.80 2.40
C TYR A 121 -5.46 -4.68 3.06
N ALA A 122 -4.81 -3.97 3.97
CA ALA A 122 -5.36 -2.83 4.67
C ALA A 122 -4.27 -1.81 4.96
N VAL A 123 -4.66 -0.54 4.93
CA VAL A 123 -3.85 0.56 5.47
C VAL A 123 -4.37 0.82 6.88
N THR A 124 -3.47 0.84 7.87
CA THR A 124 -3.89 1.18 9.23
C THR A 124 -4.36 2.62 9.30
N GLY A 125 -5.34 2.88 10.15
CA GLY A 125 -5.77 4.23 10.50
C GLY A 125 -4.71 4.97 11.32
N ALA A 126 -4.93 6.27 11.55
CA ALA A 126 -4.08 7.07 12.43
C ALA A 126 -4.06 6.56 13.88
N ASP A 127 -5.09 5.81 14.28
CA ASP A 127 -5.18 5.12 15.56
C ASP A 127 -4.54 3.72 15.52
N GLY A 128 -3.84 3.37 14.44
CA GLY A 128 -3.16 2.09 14.28
C GLY A 128 -4.09 0.89 14.00
N LYS A 129 -5.40 1.09 13.92
CA LYS A 129 -6.33 -0.03 13.67
C LYS A 129 -6.40 -0.39 12.21
N PHE A 130 -6.60 -1.68 11.93
CA PHE A 130 -6.90 -2.18 10.59
C PHE A 130 -7.90 -3.34 10.65
N SER A 131 -8.55 -3.61 9.52
CA SER A 131 -9.40 -4.78 9.33
C SER A 131 -9.29 -5.28 7.90
N ILE A 132 -9.19 -6.60 7.74
CA ILE A 132 -9.22 -7.33 6.48
C ILE A 132 -10.37 -8.33 6.59
N THR A 133 -11.46 -8.09 5.86
CA THR A 133 -12.68 -8.89 5.91
C THR A 133 -12.70 -9.99 4.85
N ASP A 134 -13.57 -10.98 5.07
CA ASP A 134 -13.90 -12.06 4.13
C ASP A 134 -12.67 -12.91 3.80
N VAL A 135 -11.79 -13.06 4.79
CA VAL A 135 -10.63 -13.95 4.74
C VAL A 135 -11.13 -15.37 4.97
N PRO A 136 -10.89 -16.32 4.05
CA PRO A 136 -11.33 -17.71 4.23
C PRO A 136 -10.67 -18.34 5.45
N PRO A 137 -11.26 -19.40 6.02
CA PRO A 137 -10.58 -20.16 7.06
C PRO A 137 -9.26 -20.74 6.53
N GLY A 138 -8.18 -20.62 7.31
CA GLY A 138 -6.87 -21.07 6.87
C GLY A 138 -5.72 -20.56 7.72
N ASN A 139 -4.51 -21.01 7.40
CA ASN A 139 -3.27 -20.50 7.97
C ASN A 139 -2.60 -19.60 6.92
N TYR A 140 -2.33 -18.36 7.31
CA TYR A 140 -1.71 -17.34 6.47
C TYR A 140 -0.52 -16.72 7.18
N LYS A 141 0.21 -15.89 6.45
CA LYS A 141 1.13 -14.93 7.03
C LYS A 141 0.60 -13.53 6.81
N LEU A 142 0.55 -12.74 7.88
CA LEU A 142 0.33 -11.31 7.79
C LEU A 142 1.69 -10.63 7.65
N VAL A 143 1.86 -9.82 6.61
CA VAL A 143 3.03 -8.98 6.40
C VAL A 143 2.63 -7.54 6.71
N ALA A 144 3.15 -7.02 7.82
CA ALA A 144 3.09 -5.61 8.13
C ALA A 144 4.31 -4.91 7.56
N ILE A 145 4.13 -3.88 6.74
CA ILE A 145 5.21 -3.16 6.09
C ILE A 145 5.19 -1.71 6.52
N HIS A 146 6.35 -1.22 6.95
CA HIS A 146 6.58 0.18 7.22
C HIS A 146 7.85 0.65 6.51
N PRO A 147 7.81 1.82 5.84
CA PRO A 147 8.89 2.31 4.98
C PRO A 147 10.31 2.20 5.55
N PHE A 148 10.46 2.50 6.84
CA PHE A 148 11.78 2.64 7.48
C PHE A 148 12.25 1.41 8.25
N THR A 149 11.36 0.46 8.54
CA THR A 149 11.68 -0.74 9.34
C THR A 149 11.63 -2.02 8.50
N GLY A 150 11.10 -1.96 7.28
CA GLY A 150 10.88 -3.13 6.44
C GLY A 150 9.69 -3.97 6.90
N PRO A 151 9.48 -5.15 6.27
CA PRO A 151 8.38 -6.04 6.57
C PRO A 151 8.60 -6.82 7.87
N ILE A 152 7.52 -6.99 8.64
CA ILE A 152 7.41 -7.98 9.72
C ILE A 152 6.38 -9.02 9.30
N GLU A 153 6.73 -10.30 9.42
CA GLU A 153 5.82 -11.42 9.19
C GLU A 153 5.28 -11.95 10.52
N GLN A 154 3.97 -12.17 10.58
CA GLN A 154 3.30 -12.80 11.71
C GLN A 154 2.37 -13.90 11.21
N PRO A 155 2.52 -15.16 11.67
CA PRO A 155 1.56 -16.22 11.37
C PRO A 155 0.16 -15.84 11.88
N VAL A 156 -0.86 -16.09 11.08
CA VAL A 156 -2.26 -15.86 11.45
C VAL A 156 -3.11 -17.05 11.04
N THR A 157 -3.88 -17.58 12.00
CA THR A 157 -4.90 -18.60 11.75
C THR A 157 -6.27 -17.93 11.75
N VAL A 158 -7.01 -18.08 10.66
CA VAL A 158 -8.39 -17.64 10.55
C VAL A 158 -9.29 -18.85 10.73
N GLU A 159 -10.11 -18.83 11.77
CA GLU A 159 -11.14 -19.84 12.02
C GLU A 159 -12.43 -19.48 11.28
N GLU A 160 -13.25 -20.48 10.99
CA GLU A 160 -14.55 -20.28 10.35
C GLU A 160 -15.49 -19.46 11.25
N ASN A 161 -16.17 -18.45 10.68
CA ASN A 161 -17.15 -17.59 11.37
C ASN A 161 -16.61 -16.88 12.63
N LYS A 162 -15.29 -16.69 12.74
CA LYS A 162 -14.64 -16.04 13.88
C LYS A 162 -13.65 -14.99 13.41
N ALA A 163 -13.71 -13.81 14.00
CA ALA A 163 -12.71 -12.77 13.78
C ALA A 163 -11.41 -13.14 14.51
N THR A 164 -10.29 -13.08 13.81
CA THR A 164 -8.96 -13.22 14.40
C THR A 164 -8.44 -11.83 14.78
N SER A 165 -8.16 -11.63 16.07
CA SER A 165 -7.56 -10.40 16.58
C SER A 165 -6.07 -10.58 16.81
N LEU A 166 -5.25 -9.63 16.37
CA LEU A 166 -3.81 -9.65 16.62
C LEU A 166 -3.23 -8.25 16.84
N THR A 167 -2.11 -8.20 17.56
CA THR A 167 -1.31 -6.98 17.75
C THR A 167 -0.01 -7.11 16.99
N ILE A 168 0.36 -6.06 16.26
CA ILE A 168 1.64 -6.00 15.54
C ILE A 168 2.51 -4.95 16.21
N GLU A 169 3.74 -5.34 16.55
CA GLU A 169 4.75 -4.44 17.09
C GLU A 169 5.92 -4.30 16.12
N LEU A 170 6.10 -3.10 15.57
CA LEU A 170 7.32 -2.77 14.84
C LEU A 170 8.47 -2.45 15.80
N LYS A 171 9.41 -3.38 15.91
CA LYS A 171 10.70 -3.16 16.56
C LYS A 171 11.58 -2.28 15.66
N LYS A 172 12.19 -1.26 16.27
CA LYS A 172 13.18 -0.39 15.63
C LYS A 172 14.57 -1.03 15.77
#